data_AF-A0A316ZT73-F1
#
_entry.id   AF-A0A316ZT73-F1
#
_cell.length_a   1.000
_cell.length_b   1.000
_cell.length_c   1.000
_cell.angle_alpha   90.00
_cell.angle_beta   90.00
_cell.angle_gamma   90.00
#
_symmetry.space_group_name_H-M   'P 1'
#
loop_
_entity.id
_entity.type
_entity.pdbx_description
1 polymer ?
#
loop_
_entity_poly.entity_id
_entity_poly.type
_entity_poly.pdbx_seq_one_letter_code
_entity_poly.pdbx_strand_id
1 'polypeptide(L)'
;MAPTYRGFADGDERPQQTLVPSFKRKRARSGKDRATWAYNHILQLERQKLFSKPEVERMQLERFLEHPEVNQLDDGSVPFRFLYLTIGSSQTLMDFSDQLRVARDTQNRLGVPLCSPSSISETFNTICRLDTTEATCILLKRYYAIKLLEEEEEEEYHGLNSEDIPVETPETMSKEGTTQVGNPTVIRDAALIDRQTSKIRPDAQPGSREFLIIRRKVKRIRQLAKRLRGLTNLYGIGILALLPSGSSFSGFSVTDAMWVNYSLTLSNNRADAVRLLAMSEQRFGLFIRLLHREQGQLLKGLSEAVAPALTTLATFGLGHQIKFDFEKVDLVRLGDVPKAALAVLIVSP
;
A
#
# COMPACT_ATOMS: atom_id res chain seq x y z
N MET A 1 65.65 5.37 -61.34
CA MET A 1 66.11 6.42 -60.40
C MET A 1 66.73 5.75 -59.19
N ALA A 2 67.93 6.22 -58.84
CA ALA A 2 68.87 5.65 -57.88
C ALA A 2 68.39 5.78 -56.41
N PRO A 3 69.06 5.09 -55.46
CA PRO A 3 68.54 4.61 -54.17
C PRO A 3 69.05 5.42 -52.95
N THR A 4 69.02 4.81 -51.75
CA THR A 4 69.62 5.18 -50.42
C THR A 4 68.68 5.91 -49.43
N TYR A 5 68.67 5.69 -48.10
CA TYR A 5 69.75 5.43 -47.14
C TYR A 5 69.30 4.64 -45.88
N ARG A 6 70.28 3.99 -45.23
CA ARG A 6 70.32 3.35 -43.89
C ARG A 6 70.10 4.33 -42.72
N GLY A 7 69.69 3.81 -41.55
CA GLY A 7 70.37 4.11 -40.28
C GLY A 7 69.52 4.33 -39.02
N PHE A 8 69.61 3.36 -38.09
CA PHE A 8 69.64 3.42 -36.61
C PHE A 8 69.20 4.71 -35.87
N ALA A 9 68.33 4.54 -34.86
CA ALA A 9 68.68 4.79 -33.46
C ALA A 9 67.58 4.28 -32.51
N ASP A 10 67.98 3.38 -31.60
CA ASP A 10 67.30 3.07 -30.34
C ASP A 10 67.14 4.35 -29.51
N GLY A 11 65.94 4.56 -28.96
CA GLY A 11 65.61 5.72 -28.15
C GLY A 11 64.18 5.62 -27.64
N ASP A 12 63.90 4.58 -26.86
CA ASP A 12 62.59 4.38 -26.24
C ASP A 12 62.42 5.41 -25.10
N GLU A 13 61.92 6.59 -25.48
CA GLU A 13 61.48 7.64 -24.58
C GLU A 13 60.29 7.14 -23.77
N ARG A 14 60.45 7.17 -22.44
CA ARG A 14 59.41 6.91 -21.44
C ARG A 14 58.10 7.62 -21.80
N PRO A 15 56.95 6.91 -21.92
CA PRO A 15 55.67 7.60 -21.97
C PRO A 15 55.38 8.19 -20.58
N GLN A 16 55.30 9.51 -20.56
CA GLN A 16 54.85 10.32 -19.43
C GLN A 16 53.52 9.76 -18.89
N GLN A 17 53.50 9.45 -17.59
CA GLN A 17 52.29 9.15 -16.85
C GLN A 17 51.36 10.36 -16.89
N THR A 18 50.42 10.38 -17.84
CA THR A 18 49.27 11.26 -17.76
C THR A 18 48.34 10.66 -16.70
N LEU A 19 48.39 11.24 -15.50
CA LEU A 19 47.41 11.04 -14.44
C LEU A 19 46.03 11.45 -14.99
N VAL A 20 45.30 10.50 -15.57
CA VAL A 20 43.89 10.66 -15.86
C VAL A 20 43.17 10.70 -14.51
N PRO A 21 42.50 11.81 -14.14
CA PRO A 21 41.73 11.84 -12.91
C PRO A 21 40.64 10.78 -13.03
N SER A 22 40.69 9.80 -12.13
CA SER A 22 39.66 8.80 -11.98
C SER A 22 38.33 9.50 -11.76
N PHE A 23 37.52 9.57 -12.83
CA PHE A 23 36.14 9.97 -12.74
C PHE A 23 35.47 9.02 -11.77
N LYS A 24 35.28 9.47 -10.52
CA LYS A 24 34.43 8.82 -9.53
C LYS A 24 33.03 8.72 -10.13
N ARG A 25 32.73 7.59 -10.78
CA ARG A 25 31.37 7.21 -11.16
C ARG A 25 30.56 7.24 -9.87
N LYS A 26 29.69 8.24 -9.73
CA LYS A 26 28.69 8.34 -8.68
C LYS A 26 27.84 7.07 -8.78
N ARG A 27 28.13 6.05 -7.96
CA ARG A 27 27.35 4.81 -7.89
C ARG A 27 25.90 5.23 -7.68
N ALA A 28 25.02 4.85 -8.61
CA ALA A 28 23.59 4.96 -8.40
C ALA A 28 23.27 4.19 -7.10
N ARG A 29 22.71 4.89 -6.11
CA ARG A 29 22.29 4.27 -4.84
C ARG A 29 21.35 3.11 -5.15
N SER A 30 21.57 1.96 -4.52
CA SER A 30 20.64 0.83 -4.62
C SER A 30 19.27 1.25 -4.06
N GLY A 31 18.18 0.64 -4.53
CA GLY A 31 16.83 0.92 -4.01
C GLY A 31 16.73 0.74 -2.49
N LYS A 32 17.51 -0.20 -1.93
CA LYS A 32 17.61 -0.45 -0.48
C LYS A 32 18.28 0.71 0.27
N ASP A 33 19.30 1.33 -0.32
CA ASP A 33 20.01 2.46 0.27
C ASP A 33 19.12 3.71 0.30
N ARG A 34 18.30 3.89 -0.73
CA ARG A 34 17.32 4.98 -0.80
C ARG A 34 16.23 4.83 0.26
N ALA A 35 15.69 3.62 0.41
CA ALA A 35 14.67 3.32 1.40
C ALA A 35 15.20 3.54 2.82
N THR A 36 16.40 3.04 3.11
CA THR A 36 17.05 3.22 4.43
C THR A 36 17.31 4.69 4.74
N TRP A 37 17.78 5.46 3.75
CA TRP A 37 17.99 6.89 3.92
C TRP A 37 16.67 7.63 4.19
N ALA A 38 15.61 7.34 3.43
CA ALA A 38 14.30 7.96 3.60
C ALA A 38 13.71 7.67 4.98
N TYR A 39 13.81 6.42 5.44
CA TYR A 39 13.41 6.02 6.79
C TYR A 39 14.16 6.82 7.87
N ASN A 40 15.49 6.83 7.83
CA ASN A 40 16.31 7.54 8.82
C ASN A 40 16.04 9.05 8.83
N HIS A 41 15.79 9.63 7.66
CA HIS A 41 15.46 11.05 7.54
C HIS A 41 14.14 11.39 8.24
N ILE A 42 13.07 10.64 7.95
CA ILE A 42 11.75 10.84 8.59
C ILE A 42 11.86 10.59 10.10
N LEU A 43 12.56 9.54 10.51
CA LEU A 43 12.76 9.23 11.92
C LEU A 43 13.44 10.38 12.67
N GLN A 44 14.45 11.00 12.06
CA GLN A 44 15.12 12.15 12.65
C GLN A 44 14.18 13.36 12.77
N LEU A 45 13.36 13.63 11.75
CA LEU A 45 12.36 14.71 11.79
C LEU A 45 11.32 14.47 12.89
N GLU A 46 10.80 13.25 13.02
CA GLU A 46 9.85 12.90 14.09
C GLU A 46 10.48 13.00 15.49
N ARG A 47 11.75 12.61 15.65
CA ARG A 47 12.49 12.79 16.90
C ARG A 47 12.67 14.26 17.28
N GLN A 48 12.90 15.13 16.30
CA GLN A 48 13.05 16.56 16.55
C GLN A 48 11.78 17.17 17.17
N LYS A 49 10.58 16.69 16.78
CA LYS A 49 9.31 17.12 17.36
C LYS A 49 9.22 16.83 18.86
N LEU A 50 9.89 15.76 19.31
CA LEU A 50 9.93 15.36 20.72
C LEU A 50 10.88 16.19 21.58
N PHE A 51 11.77 17.01 21.00
CA PHE A 51 12.72 17.82 21.80
C PHE A 51 12.05 18.90 22.64
N SER A 52 10.81 19.28 22.30
CA SER A 52 9.99 20.17 23.11
C SER A 52 9.44 19.51 24.39
N LYS A 53 9.60 18.18 24.55
CA LYS A 53 9.02 17.40 25.63
C LYS A 53 10.03 17.09 26.75
N PRO A 54 9.57 16.96 28.01
CA PRO A 54 10.39 16.46 29.10
C PRO A 54 11.01 15.10 28.78
N GLU A 55 12.21 14.83 29.30
CA GLU A 55 12.98 13.63 28.97
C GLU A 55 12.23 12.31 29.21
N VAL A 56 11.48 12.21 30.31
CA VAL A 56 10.66 11.04 30.65
C VAL A 56 9.53 10.84 29.65
N GLU A 57 8.84 11.91 29.26
CA GLU A 57 7.78 11.87 28.25
C GLU A 57 8.37 11.52 26.88
N ARG A 58 9.50 12.11 26.51
CA ARG A 58 10.22 11.81 25.27
C ARG A 58 10.54 10.32 25.13
N MET A 59 11.10 9.69 26.16
CA MET A 59 11.39 8.24 26.14
C MET A 59 10.13 7.39 25.93
N GLN A 60 9.01 7.77 26.54
CA GLN A 60 7.74 7.09 26.34
C GLN A 60 7.17 7.30 24.95
N LEU A 61 7.36 8.48 24.35
CA LEU A 61 6.86 8.80 23.01
C LEU A 61 7.72 8.20 21.89
N GLU A 62 9.01 7.96 22.13
CA GLU A 62 9.90 7.33 21.15
C GLU A 62 9.46 5.92 20.74
N ARG A 63 8.74 5.19 21.60
CA ARG A 63 8.18 3.86 21.28
C ARG A 63 7.21 3.89 20.09
N PHE A 64 6.58 5.03 19.80
CA PHE A 64 5.69 5.20 18.65
C PHE A 64 6.45 5.43 17.33
N LEU A 65 7.75 5.74 17.41
CA LEU A 65 8.60 6.00 16.25
C LEU A 65 9.39 4.74 15.84
N GLU A 66 9.93 4.01 16.83
CA GLU A 66 10.67 2.76 16.61
C GLU A 66 10.33 1.74 17.70
N HIS A 67 10.33 0.46 17.33
CA HIS A 67 10.13 -0.64 18.29
C HIS A 67 11.03 -1.83 17.93
N PRO A 68 11.74 -2.44 18.92
CA PRO A 68 12.73 -3.49 18.65
C PRO A 68 12.12 -4.73 17.98
N GLU A 69 10.89 -5.10 18.32
CA GLU A 69 10.20 -6.22 17.66
C GLU A 69 9.98 -5.99 16.16
N VAL A 70 9.86 -4.73 15.69
CA VAL A 70 9.75 -4.45 14.24
C VAL A 70 11.03 -4.85 13.50
N ASN A 71 12.19 -4.70 14.14
CA ASN A 71 13.48 -5.09 13.56
C ASN A 71 13.61 -6.62 13.42
N GLN A 72 12.92 -7.37 14.28
CA GLN A 72 12.93 -8.84 14.30
C GLN A 72 11.98 -9.44 13.26
N LEU A 73 10.99 -8.67 12.78
CA LEU A 73 10.02 -9.18 11.81
C LEU A 73 10.64 -9.51 10.45
N ASP A 74 11.76 -8.90 10.08
CA ASP A 74 12.28 -9.03 8.71
C ASP A 74 13.77 -8.69 8.53
N ASP A 75 14.66 -9.17 9.40
CA ASP A 75 16.13 -9.00 9.28
C ASP A 75 16.58 -7.56 8.94
N GLY A 76 15.88 -6.56 9.49
CA GLY A 76 16.11 -5.15 9.17
C GLY A 76 15.54 -4.67 7.84
N SER A 77 14.44 -5.25 7.33
CA SER A 77 13.75 -4.69 6.17
C SER A 77 13.17 -3.31 6.48
N VAL A 78 13.25 -2.42 5.51
CA VAL A 78 12.76 -1.04 5.62
C VAL A 78 11.22 -0.94 5.63
N PRO A 79 10.43 -1.77 4.92
CA PRO A 79 8.98 -1.62 4.83
C PRO A 79 8.25 -1.59 6.17
N PHE A 80 8.50 -2.55 7.07
CA PHE A 80 7.80 -2.61 8.36
C PHE A 80 8.19 -1.45 9.28
N ARG A 81 9.48 -1.09 9.32
CA ARG A 81 9.99 0.04 10.10
C ARG A 81 9.40 1.36 9.61
N PHE A 82 9.41 1.54 8.30
CA PHE A 82 8.81 2.69 7.66
C PHE A 82 7.31 2.77 7.92
N LEU A 83 6.58 1.65 7.77
CA LEU A 83 5.14 1.63 8.03
C LEU A 83 4.82 1.91 9.50
N TYR A 84 5.56 1.31 10.44
CA TYR A 84 5.42 1.56 11.88
C TYR A 84 5.58 3.03 12.23
N LEU A 85 6.60 3.67 11.67
CA LEU A 85 6.90 5.09 11.87
C LEU A 85 5.80 5.97 11.27
N THR A 86 5.42 5.72 10.02
CA THR A 86 4.66 6.67 9.20
C THR A 86 3.14 6.54 9.29
N ILE A 87 2.59 5.35 9.57
CA ILE A 87 1.13 5.15 9.60
C ILE A 87 0.48 6.06 10.66
N GLY A 88 -0.50 6.87 10.29
CA GLY A 88 -1.14 7.82 11.22
C GLY A 88 -0.20 8.91 11.75
N SER A 89 0.87 9.23 11.04
CA SER A 89 1.71 10.41 11.31
C SER A 89 1.02 11.70 10.83
N SER A 90 1.51 12.86 11.29
CA SER A 90 1.01 14.15 10.82
C SER A 90 1.17 14.30 9.31
N GLN A 91 2.21 13.70 8.75
CA GLN A 91 2.44 13.69 7.32
C GLN A 91 1.34 12.97 6.53
N THR A 92 0.88 11.80 7.01
CA THR A 92 -0.22 11.08 6.35
C THR A 92 -1.53 11.86 6.41
N LEU A 93 -1.77 12.61 7.49
CA LEU A 93 -2.95 13.46 7.64
C LEU A 93 -2.89 14.68 6.71
N MET A 94 -1.73 15.35 6.63
CA MET A 94 -1.51 16.44 5.69
C MET A 94 -1.67 15.97 4.24
N ASP A 95 -1.08 14.83 3.89
CA ASP A 95 -1.23 14.22 2.56
C ASP A 95 -2.70 13.93 2.24
N PHE A 96 -3.48 13.44 3.22
CA PHE A 96 -4.90 13.18 3.02
C PHE A 96 -5.72 14.46 2.88
N SER A 97 -5.43 15.48 3.69
CA SER A 97 -6.04 16.82 3.56
C SER A 97 -5.77 17.43 2.18
N ASP A 98 -4.55 17.28 1.67
CA ASP A 98 -4.18 17.74 0.34
C ASP A 98 -4.94 16.98 -0.76
N GLN A 99 -5.10 15.66 -0.62
CA GLN A 99 -5.91 14.84 -1.54
C GLN A 99 -7.37 15.29 -1.56
N LEU A 100 -7.96 15.61 -0.40
CA LEU A 100 -9.33 16.13 -0.31
C LEU A 100 -9.47 17.48 -1.02
N ARG A 101 -8.51 18.40 -0.82
CA ARG A 101 -8.48 19.69 -1.52
C ARG A 101 -8.41 19.52 -3.03
N VAL A 102 -7.47 18.70 -3.53
CA VAL A 102 -7.32 18.44 -4.97
C VAL A 102 -8.57 17.78 -5.56
N ALA A 103 -9.18 16.84 -4.82
CA ALA A 103 -10.42 16.19 -5.25
C ALA A 103 -11.59 17.18 -5.37
N ARG A 104 -11.77 18.07 -4.37
CA ARG A 104 -12.78 19.15 -4.43
C ARG A 104 -12.56 20.02 -5.67
N ASP A 105 -11.34 20.52 -5.88
CA ASP A 105 -11.01 21.37 -7.04
C ASP A 105 -11.33 20.68 -8.37
N THR A 106 -11.04 19.38 -8.46
CA THR A 106 -11.29 18.58 -9.66
C THR A 106 -12.78 18.39 -9.92
N GLN A 107 -13.56 18.04 -8.88
CA GLN A 107 -15.01 17.88 -9.00
C GLN A 107 -15.70 19.19 -9.42
N ASN A 108 -15.26 20.30 -8.84
CA ASN A 108 -15.81 21.62 -9.17
C ASN A 108 -15.56 22.00 -10.65
N ARG A 109 -14.38 21.69 -11.19
CA ARG A 109 -14.04 21.99 -12.59
C ARG A 109 -14.82 21.13 -13.58
N LEU A 110 -15.06 19.87 -13.22
CA LEU A 110 -15.72 18.93 -14.12
C LEU A 110 -17.23 19.17 -14.22
N GLY A 111 -17.87 19.73 -13.20
CA GLY A 111 -19.31 20.09 -13.21
C GLY A 111 -20.26 18.90 -13.42
N VAL A 112 -19.72 17.68 -13.49
CA VAL A 112 -20.44 16.42 -13.71
C VAL A 112 -20.46 15.65 -12.39
N PRO A 113 -21.63 15.15 -11.94
CA PRO A 113 -21.70 14.25 -10.81
C PRO A 113 -20.91 12.98 -11.15
N LEU A 114 -19.80 12.74 -10.46
CA LEU A 114 -19.19 11.42 -10.46
C LEU A 114 -20.06 10.53 -9.56
N CYS A 115 -20.57 9.44 -10.12
CA CYS A 115 -21.31 8.45 -9.34
C CYS A 115 -20.35 7.40 -8.76
N SER A 116 -20.67 6.96 -7.54
CA SER A 116 -20.07 5.76 -6.97
C SER A 116 -20.39 4.57 -7.87
N PRO A 117 -19.46 3.61 -8.06
CA PRO A 117 -19.76 2.39 -8.79
C PRO A 117 -20.89 1.63 -8.09
N SER A 118 -21.84 1.15 -8.87
CA SER A 118 -23.08 0.50 -8.41
C SER A 118 -23.09 -1.02 -8.58
N SER A 119 -22.07 -1.58 -9.25
CA SER A 119 -21.92 -3.02 -9.45
C SER A 119 -20.47 -3.48 -9.25
N ILE A 120 -20.29 -4.79 -9.04
CA ILE A 120 -18.96 -5.44 -8.98
C ILE A 120 -18.14 -5.13 -10.25
N SER A 121 -18.76 -5.15 -11.43
CA SER A 121 -18.06 -4.86 -12.69
C SER A 121 -17.63 -3.40 -12.78
N GLU A 122 -18.50 -2.46 -12.40
CA GLU A 122 -18.16 -1.03 -12.33
C GLU A 122 -17.05 -0.75 -11.31
N THR A 123 -17.11 -1.39 -10.14
CA THR A 123 -16.11 -1.26 -9.09
C THR A 123 -14.76 -1.82 -9.54
N PHE A 124 -14.76 -2.99 -10.18
CA PHE A 124 -13.54 -3.58 -10.78
C PHE A 124 -12.95 -2.68 -11.87
N ASN A 125 -13.77 -2.15 -12.76
CA ASN A 125 -13.33 -1.24 -13.82
C ASN A 125 -12.76 0.05 -13.24
N THR A 126 -13.40 0.58 -12.19
CA THR A 126 -12.90 1.74 -11.44
C THR A 126 -11.52 1.46 -10.86
N ILE A 127 -11.34 0.33 -10.15
CA ILE A 127 -10.03 -0.09 -9.64
C ILE A 127 -8.98 -0.21 -10.75
N CYS A 128 -9.35 -0.78 -11.90
CA CYS A 128 -8.43 -0.91 -13.03
C CYS A 128 -8.03 0.45 -13.65
N ARG A 129 -8.92 1.45 -13.61
CA ARG A 129 -8.63 2.82 -14.08
C ARG A 129 -7.75 3.59 -13.10
N LEU A 130 -7.85 3.30 -11.81
CA LEU A 130 -7.06 3.91 -10.73
C LEU A 130 -5.64 3.32 -10.61
N ASP A 131 -5.12 2.67 -11.65
CA ASP A 131 -3.79 2.04 -11.65
C ASP A 131 -2.62 3.04 -11.87
N THR A 132 -2.85 4.32 -11.55
CA THR A 132 -1.83 5.38 -11.56
C THR A 132 -1.08 5.40 -10.23
N THR A 133 0.09 6.04 -10.21
CA THR A 133 0.90 6.23 -9.00
C THR A 133 0.45 7.44 -8.17
N GLU A 134 -0.68 8.06 -8.52
CA GLU A 134 -1.21 9.21 -7.78
C GLU A 134 -1.81 8.76 -6.44
N ALA A 135 -1.52 9.52 -5.38
CA ALA A 135 -1.89 9.17 -4.01
C ALA A 135 -3.40 8.93 -3.84
N THR A 136 -4.23 9.81 -4.42
CA THR A 136 -5.70 9.69 -4.41
C THR A 136 -6.15 8.42 -5.11
N CYS A 137 -5.53 8.06 -6.24
CA CYS A 137 -5.88 6.84 -6.96
C CYS A 137 -5.52 5.59 -6.17
N ILE A 138 -4.35 5.57 -5.52
CA ILE A 138 -3.95 4.48 -4.62
C ILE A 138 -4.94 4.35 -3.47
N LEU A 139 -5.32 5.46 -2.83
CA LEU A 139 -6.28 5.46 -1.73
C LEU A 139 -7.66 4.91 -2.16
N LEU A 140 -8.20 5.42 -3.25
CA LEU A 140 -9.49 4.96 -3.79
C LEU A 140 -9.43 3.49 -4.22
N LYS A 141 -8.32 3.05 -4.84
CA LYS A 141 -8.10 1.65 -5.22
C LYS A 141 -8.15 0.73 -3.99
N ARG A 142 -7.50 1.13 -2.88
CA ARG A 142 -7.54 0.40 -1.61
C ARG A 142 -8.94 0.34 -1.03
N TYR A 143 -9.66 1.46 -1.03
CA TYR A 143 -11.04 1.54 -0.57
C TYR A 143 -11.96 0.60 -1.36
N TYR A 144 -11.95 0.69 -2.69
CA TYR A 144 -12.79 -0.15 -3.55
C TYR A 144 -12.40 -1.62 -3.51
N ALA A 145 -11.12 -1.95 -3.30
CA ALA A 145 -10.69 -3.34 -3.10
C ALA A 145 -11.33 -3.94 -1.83
N ILE A 146 -11.39 -3.17 -0.74
CA ILE A 146 -12.09 -3.60 0.48
C ILE A 146 -13.59 -3.76 0.22
N LYS A 147 -14.23 -2.78 -0.46
CA LYS A 147 -15.66 -2.87 -0.76
C LYS A 147 -16.05 -4.09 -1.59
N LEU A 148 -15.23 -4.47 -2.58
CA LEU A 148 -15.42 -5.71 -3.33
C LEU A 148 -15.36 -6.97 -2.46
N LEU A 149 -14.52 -6.97 -1.41
CA LEU A 149 -14.40 -8.10 -0.50
C LEU A 149 -15.54 -8.11 0.54
N GLU A 150 -16.04 -6.95 0.96
CA GLU A 150 -17.21 -6.84 1.84
C GLU A 150 -18.49 -7.35 1.14
N GLU A 151 -18.76 -6.91 -0.10
CA GLU A 151 -19.92 -7.33 -0.89
C GLU A 151 -19.94 -8.86 -1.10
N GLU A 152 -18.78 -9.46 -1.35
CA GLU A 152 -18.65 -10.91 -1.47
C GLU A 152 -18.96 -11.65 -0.16
N GLU A 153 -18.47 -11.15 0.96
CA GLU A 153 -18.74 -11.78 2.25
C GLU A 153 -20.22 -11.67 2.61
N GLU A 154 -20.84 -10.51 2.37
CA GLU A 154 -22.29 -10.33 2.54
C GLU A 154 -23.08 -11.34 1.69
N GLU A 155 -22.70 -11.55 0.42
CA GLU A 155 -23.31 -12.58 -0.42
C GLU A 155 -23.13 -14.01 0.11
N GLU A 156 -21.95 -14.34 0.66
CA GLU A 156 -21.72 -15.65 1.28
C GLU A 156 -22.58 -15.83 2.55
N TYR A 157 -22.68 -14.81 3.41
CA TYR A 157 -23.53 -14.86 4.60
C TYR A 157 -25.01 -14.99 4.26
N HIS A 158 -25.50 -14.27 3.25
CA HIS A 158 -26.89 -14.38 2.79
C HIS A 158 -27.17 -15.72 2.09
N GLY A 159 -26.20 -16.27 1.37
CA GLY A 159 -26.33 -17.60 0.76
C GLY A 159 -26.37 -18.76 1.77
N LEU A 160 -25.77 -18.60 2.95
CA LEU A 160 -25.81 -19.58 4.04
C LEU A 160 -27.08 -19.49 4.91
N ASN A 161 -27.71 -18.30 4.96
CA ASN A 161 -28.94 -18.05 5.72
C ASN A 161 -30.21 -18.13 4.85
N SER A 162 -30.07 -18.42 3.56
CA SER A 162 -31.17 -18.89 2.72
C SER A 162 -31.62 -20.24 3.29
N GLU A 163 -32.87 -20.34 3.74
CA GLU A 163 -33.52 -21.54 4.30
C GLU A 163 -33.61 -22.75 3.33
N ASP A 164 -32.75 -22.83 2.32
CA ASP A 164 -32.55 -24.03 1.55
C ASP A 164 -31.63 -24.96 2.33
N ILE A 165 -32.17 -25.54 3.40
CA ILE A 165 -31.65 -26.79 3.97
C ILE A 165 -31.61 -27.76 2.78
N PRO A 166 -30.43 -28.22 2.33
CA PRO A 166 -30.39 -29.23 1.29
C PRO A 166 -31.04 -30.48 1.89
N VAL A 167 -32.26 -30.79 1.45
CA VAL A 167 -32.88 -32.09 1.74
C VAL A 167 -31.99 -33.12 1.06
N GLU A 168 -31.15 -33.79 1.84
CA GLU A 168 -30.38 -34.93 1.37
C GLU A 168 -31.35 -36.05 0.99
N THR A 169 -31.74 -36.09 -0.28
CA THR A 169 -32.44 -37.24 -0.85
C THR A 169 -31.42 -38.34 -1.18
N PRO A 170 -31.78 -39.62 -1.09
CA PRO A 170 -30.87 -40.74 -1.44
C PRO A 170 -30.26 -40.64 -2.86
N GLU A 171 -30.88 -39.85 -3.75
CA GLU A 171 -30.40 -39.57 -5.10
C GLU A 171 -29.19 -38.61 -5.16
N THR A 172 -28.96 -37.76 -4.15
CA THR A 172 -27.78 -36.88 -4.10
C THR A 172 -26.54 -37.56 -3.53
N MET A 173 -26.68 -38.68 -2.81
CA MET A 173 -25.55 -39.47 -2.29
C MET A 173 -24.83 -40.32 -3.35
N SER A 174 -25.37 -40.42 -4.57
CA SER A 174 -24.87 -41.34 -5.61
C SER A 174 -23.94 -40.70 -6.65
N LYS A 175 -23.63 -39.40 -6.54
CA LYS A 175 -22.58 -38.80 -7.36
C LYS A 175 -21.31 -38.80 -6.53
N GLU A 176 -20.41 -39.73 -6.83
CA GLU A 176 -18.99 -39.67 -6.48
C GLU A 176 -18.45 -38.28 -6.82
N GLY A 177 -18.53 -37.39 -5.84
CA GLY A 177 -17.89 -36.09 -5.90
C GLY A 177 -16.41 -36.39 -5.89
N THR A 178 -15.75 -36.09 -7.00
CA THR A 178 -14.29 -36.10 -7.08
C THR A 178 -13.79 -35.25 -5.93
N THR A 179 -13.30 -35.88 -4.86
CA THR A 179 -12.67 -35.17 -3.74
C THR A 179 -11.55 -34.34 -4.34
N GLN A 180 -11.77 -33.03 -4.49
CA GLN A 180 -10.78 -32.15 -5.07
C GLN A 180 -9.55 -32.18 -4.17
N VAL A 181 -8.50 -32.83 -4.65
CA VAL A 181 -7.25 -33.00 -3.92
C VAL A 181 -6.58 -31.63 -3.83
N GLY A 182 -6.43 -31.11 -2.61
CA GLY A 182 -5.77 -29.83 -2.37
C GLY A 182 -6.13 -29.23 -1.01
N ASN A 183 -5.47 -28.14 -0.65
CA ASN A 183 -5.81 -27.38 0.55
C ASN A 183 -7.23 -26.78 0.38
N PRO A 184 -8.21 -27.11 1.25
CA PRO A 184 -9.59 -26.63 1.13
C PRO A 184 -9.70 -25.10 1.04
N THR A 185 -8.82 -24.38 1.73
CA THR A 185 -8.78 -22.90 1.72
C THR A 185 -8.40 -22.38 0.33
N VAL A 186 -7.44 -23.03 -0.33
CA VAL A 186 -6.97 -22.64 -1.67
C VAL A 186 -8.03 -22.94 -2.72
N ILE A 187 -8.75 -24.06 -2.57
CA ILE A 187 -9.86 -24.44 -3.44
C ILE A 187 -10.99 -23.41 -3.33
N ARG A 188 -11.41 -23.08 -2.10
CA ARG A 188 -12.44 -22.06 -1.85
C ARG A 188 -12.03 -20.71 -2.43
N ASP A 189 -10.79 -20.28 -2.20
CA ASP A 189 -10.29 -19.01 -2.75
C ASP A 189 -10.30 -18.99 -4.28
N ALA A 190 -9.94 -20.10 -4.92
CA ALA A 190 -10.00 -20.22 -6.37
C ALA A 190 -11.44 -20.11 -6.89
N ALA A 191 -12.38 -20.81 -6.26
CA ALA A 191 -13.79 -20.77 -6.61
C ALA A 191 -14.37 -19.34 -6.49
N LEU A 192 -14.00 -18.61 -5.43
CA LEU A 192 -14.44 -17.22 -5.23
C LEU A 192 -13.86 -16.27 -6.28
N ILE A 193 -12.58 -16.44 -6.63
CA ILE A 193 -11.95 -15.70 -7.73
C ILE A 193 -12.70 -15.97 -9.05
N ASP A 194 -13.02 -17.23 -9.34
CA ASP A 194 -13.71 -17.62 -10.56
C ASP A 194 -15.13 -17.05 -10.61
N ARG A 195 -15.88 -17.15 -9.51
CA ARG A 195 -17.22 -16.53 -9.36
C ARG A 195 -17.19 -15.02 -9.59
N GLN A 196 -16.28 -14.30 -8.96
CA GLN A 196 -16.13 -12.85 -9.19
C GLN A 196 -15.73 -12.53 -10.62
N THR A 197 -14.84 -13.32 -11.22
CA THR A 197 -14.42 -13.13 -12.62
C THR A 197 -15.60 -13.25 -13.57
N SER A 198 -16.45 -14.28 -13.39
CA SER A 198 -17.68 -14.47 -14.17
C SER A 198 -18.70 -13.33 -13.97
N LYS A 199 -18.79 -12.74 -12.78
CA LYS A 199 -19.67 -11.58 -12.53
C LYS A 199 -19.17 -10.30 -13.19
N ILE A 200 -17.85 -10.07 -13.13
CA ILE A 200 -17.21 -8.90 -13.74
C ILE A 200 -17.37 -8.95 -15.26
N ARG A 201 -17.22 -10.14 -15.84
CA ARG A 201 -17.25 -10.35 -17.28
C ARG A 201 -17.97 -11.64 -17.66
N PRO A 202 -19.32 -11.59 -17.79
CA PRO A 202 -20.13 -12.78 -18.07
C PRO A 202 -19.95 -13.32 -19.49
N ASP A 203 -19.49 -12.49 -20.43
CA ASP A 203 -19.19 -12.85 -21.82
C ASP A 203 -17.88 -13.66 -21.97
N ALA A 204 -16.98 -13.59 -20.99
CA ALA A 204 -15.69 -14.25 -21.08
C ALA A 204 -15.79 -15.74 -20.71
N GLN A 205 -15.53 -16.61 -21.69
CA GLN A 205 -15.53 -18.07 -21.47
C GLN A 205 -14.45 -18.49 -20.46
N PRO A 206 -14.76 -19.36 -19.48
CA PRO A 206 -13.77 -19.93 -18.58
C PRO A 206 -12.60 -20.56 -19.34
N GLY A 207 -11.37 -20.27 -18.89
CA GLY A 207 -10.14 -20.75 -19.55
C GLY A 207 -9.69 -19.94 -20.79
N SER A 208 -10.52 -19.02 -21.30
CA SER A 208 -10.09 -18.09 -22.35
C SER A 208 -8.96 -17.17 -21.87
N ARG A 209 -8.15 -16.66 -22.81
CA ARG A 209 -7.07 -15.70 -22.50
C ARG A 209 -7.59 -14.48 -21.75
N GLU A 210 -8.76 -14.00 -22.15
CA GLU A 210 -9.42 -12.83 -21.54
C GLU A 210 -9.85 -13.12 -20.10
N PHE A 211 -10.53 -14.24 -19.88
CA PHE A 211 -10.90 -14.69 -18.53
C PHE A 211 -9.66 -14.80 -17.63
N LEU A 212 -8.58 -15.42 -18.12
CA LEU A 212 -7.33 -15.56 -17.36
C LEU A 212 -6.63 -14.23 -17.04
N ILE A 213 -6.80 -13.20 -17.87
CA ILE A 213 -6.28 -11.85 -17.59
C ILE A 213 -7.07 -11.22 -16.44
N ILE A 214 -8.40 -11.26 -16.51
CA ILE A 214 -9.29 -10.67 -15.50
C ILE A 214 -9.15 -11.41 -14.18
N ARG A 215 -9.17 -12.75 -14.22
CA ARG A 215 -8.94 -13.63 -13.07
C ARG A 215 -7.67 -13.29 -12.31
N ARG A 216 -6.58 -13.01 -13.02
CA ARG A 216 -5.30 -12.59 -12.41
C ARG A 216 -5.41 -11.24 -11.71
N LYS A 217 -6.15 -10.28 -12.29
CA LYS A 217 -6.39 -8.97 -11.66
C LYS A 217 -7.28 -9.11 -10.43
N VAL A 218 -8.39 -9.86 -10.53
CA VAL A 218 -9.29 -10.18 -9.41
C VAL A 218 -8.52 -10.80 -8.26
N LYS A 219 -7.70 -11.83 -8.54
CA LYS A 219 -6.83 -12.45 -7.53
C LYS A 219 -5.94 -11.43 -6.80
N ARG A 220 -5.32 -10.50 -7.53
CA ARG A 220 -4.45 -9.46 -6.92
C ARG A 220 -5.24 -8.48 -6.07
N ILE A 221 -6.40 -8.03 -6.55
CA ILE A 221 -7.29 -7.11 -5.81
C ILE A 221 -7.74 -7.77 -4.51
N ARG A 222 -8.19 -9.04 -4.56
CA ARG A 222 -8.56 -9.80 -3.36
C ARG A 222 -7.42 -9.96 -2.38
N GLN A 223 -6.21 -10.27 -2.86
CA GLN A 223 -5.03 -10.41 -2.00
C GLN A 223 -4.71 -9.09 -1.28
N LEU A 224 -4.77 -7.97 -2.00
CA LEU A 224 -4.62 -6.64 -1.41
C LEU A 224 -5.72 -6.37 -0.37
N ALA A 225 -6.99 -6.62 -0.73
CA ALA A 225 -8.14 -6.43 0.14
C ALA A 225 -8.03 -7.24 1.43
N LYS A 226 -7.74 -8.54 1.35
CA LYS A 226 -7.55 -9.41 2.52
C LYS A 226 -6.47 -8.89 3.47
N ARG A 227 -5.38 -8.33 2.93
CA ARG A 227 -4.33 -7.73 3.77
C ARG A 227 -4.79 -6.46 4.45
N LEU A 228 -5.38 -5.54 3.68
CA LEU A 228 -5.91 -4.30 4.23
C LEU A 228 -7.02 -4.55 5.25
N ARG A 229 -7.77 -5.65 5.08
CA ARG A 229 -8.83 -6.07 6.00
C ARG A 229 -8.33 -6.34 7.41
N GLY A 230 -7.10 -6.83 7.56
CA GLY A 230 -6.46 -6.96 8.88
C GLY A 230 -6.29 -5.63 9.61
N LEU A 231 -6.12 -4.52 8.88
CA LEU A 231 -6.05 -3.18 9.45
C LEU A 231 -7.46 -2.60 9.65
N THR A 232 -8.33 -2.70 8.66
CA THR A 232 -9.69 -2.10 8.73
C THR A 232 -10.56 -2.78 9.78
N ASN A 233 -10.38 -4.09 10.04
CA ASN A 233 -11.10 -4.79 11.11
C ASN A 233 -10.72 -4.28 12.51
N LEU A 234 -9.48 -3.84 12.70
CA LEU A 234 -9.00 -3.38 14.01
C LEU A 234 -9.22 -1.88 14.25
N TYR A 235 -9.07 -1.08 13.20
CA TYR A 235 -9.05 0.39 13.31
C TYR A 235 -10.21 1.07 12.58
N GLY A 236 -10.98 0.36 11.77
CA GLY A 236 -12.00 0.94 10.88
C GLY A 236 -11.44 1.36 9.51
N ILE A 237 -12.34 1.75 8.59
CA ILE A 237 -11.99 2.04 7.18
C ILE A 237 -11.06 3.25 7.02
N GLY A 238 -11.11 4.21 7.94
CA GLY A 238 -10.30 5.44 7.90
C GLY A 238 -8.80 5.18 7.94
N ILE A 239 -8.35 4.03 8.45
CA ILE A 239 -6.94 3.63 8.46
C ILE A 239 -6.31 3.64 7.07
N LEU A 240 -7.11 3.45 6.00
CA LEU A 240 -6.62 3.49 4.63
C LEU A 240 -6.07 4.87 4.25
N ALA A 241 -6.68 5.94 4.75
CA ALA A 241 -6.22 7.32 4.55
C ALA A 241 -4.98 7.66 5.38
N LEU A 242 -4.72 6.89 6.44
CA LEU A 242 -3.56 7.04 7.32
C LEU A 242 -2.35 6.21 6.87
N LEU A 243 -2.48 5.44 5.79
CA LEU A 243 -1.35 4.72 5.19
C LEU A 243 -0.46 5.69 4.40
N PRO A 244 0.86 5.49 4.37
CA PRO A 244 1.76 6.32 3.59
C PRO A 244 1.55 6.09 2.09
N SER A 245 0.79 6.97 1.44
CA SER A 245 0.52 6.95 -0.01
C SER A 245 0.77 8.29 -0.71
N GLY A 246 1.03 9.37 0.03
CA GLY A 246 1.20 10.73 -0.50
C GLY A 246 2.60 11.11 -0.95
N SER A 247 2.71 12.31 -1.51
CA SER A 247 3.95 12.90 -2.07
C SER A 247 5.01 13.18 -1.01
N SER A 248 4.60 13.31 0.25
CA SER A 248 5.48 13.61 1.36
C SER A 248 6.52 12.53 1.66
N PHE A 249 6.30 11.32 1.14
CA PHE A 249 7.22 10.19 1.29
C PHE A 249 8.16 10.03 0.08
N SER A 250 8.60 11.15 -0.52
CA SER A 250 9.44 11.21 -1.73
C SER A 250 10.83 10.58 -1.52
N GLY A 251 10.89 9.25 -1.56
CA GLY A 251 12.09 8.46 -1.31
C GLY A 251 11.80 6.99 -1.08
N PHE A 252 10.63 6.69 -0.49
CA PHE A 252 10.11 5.35 -0.29
C PHE A 252 8.60 5.42 0.02
N SER A 253 7.77 4.71 -0.74
CA SER A 253 6.34 4.56 -0.48
C SER A 253 6.00 3.08 -0.47
N VAL A 254 5.14 2.66 0.46
CA VAL A 254 4.70 1.26 0.53
C VAL A 254 3.68 1.02 -0.57
N THR A 255 4.18 0.56 -1.72
CA THR A 255 3.34 0.29 -2.90
C THR A 255 2.53 -0.97 -2.70
N ASP A 256 1.34 -1.05 -3.30
CA ASP A 256 0.47 -2.24 -3.26
C ASP A 256 1.20 -3.53 -3.68
N ALA A 257 2.23 -3.42 -4.53
CA ALA A 257 3.08 -4.53 -4.92
C ALA A 257 3.96 -5.09 -3.77
N MET A 258 4.29 -4.29 -2.75
CA MET A 258 4.96 -4.76 -1.53
C MET A 258 3.98 -5.48 -0.58
N TRP A 259 2.69 -5.19 -0.69
CA TRP A 259 1.61 -5.90 0.02
C TRP A 259 1.21 -7.19 -0.69
N VAL A 260 1.38 -7.28 -2.01
CA VAL A 260 1.04 -8.50 -2.75
C VAL A 260 2.30 -9.31 -2.96
N ASN A 261 2.49 -10.37 -2.16
CA ASN A 261 3.62 -11.28 -2.32
C ASN A 261 3.55 -11.94 -3.70
N TYR A 262 4.40 -11.52 -4.64
CA TYR A 262 4.51 -12.15 -5.94
C TYR A 262 5.91 -12.68 -6.19
N SER A 263 5.97 -14.01 -6.24
CA SER A 263 6.97 -14.74 -6.98
C SER A 263 6.43 -15.01 -8.38
N LEU A 264 6.77 -14.17 -9.35
CA LEU A 264 6.93 -14.57 -10.77
C LEU A 264 7.50 -13.40 -11.58
N THR A 265 8.75 -13.58 -11.94
CA THR A 265 9.52 -12.99 -13.02
C THR A 265 8.69 -12.46 -14.21
N LEU A 266 8.84 -11.16 -14.48
CA LEU A 266 8.94 -10.58 -15.83
C LEU A 266 9.66 -9.23 -15.68
N SER A 267 10.98 -9.26 -15.44
CA SER A 267 11.95 -8.19 -15.76
C SER A 267 13.27 -8.48 -15.03
N ASN A 268 14.30 -8.82 -15.79
CA ASN A 268 15.66 -8.96 -15.31
C ASN A 268 16.14 -7.56 -14.88
N ASN A 269 16.37 -7.37 -13.57
CA ASN A 269 16.98 -6.23 -12.86
C ASN A 269 16.10 -5.39 -11.91
N ARG A 270 14.77 -5.63 -11.81
CA ARG A 270 13.90 -4.94 -10.81
C ARG A 270 13.12 -5.87 -9.87
N ALA A 271 12.96 -7.15 -10.24
CA ALA A 271 12.14 -8.10 -9.50
C ALA A 271 12.71 -8.47 -8.12
N ASP A 272 14.04 -8.56 -7.99
CA ASP A 272 14.68 -8.97 -6.73
C ASP A 272 14.59 -7.89 -5.66
N ALA A 273 14.73 -6.61 -6.03
CA ALA A 273 14.58 -5.50 -5.09
C ALA A 273 13.15 -5.39 -4.53
N VAL A 274 12.12 -5.68 -5.35
CA VAL A 274 10.71 -5.66 -4.92
C VAL A 274 10.37 -6.89 -4.08
N ARG A 275 10.89 -8.07 -4.43
CA ARG A 275 10.74 -9.30 -3.62
C ARG A 275 11.41 -9.19 -2.25
N LEU A 276 12.55 -8.52 -2.16
CA LEU A 276 13.24 -8.21 -0.90
C LEU A 276 12.47 -7.20 -0.01
N LEU A 277 11.44 -6.55 -0.53
CA LEU A 277 10.60 -5.59 0.20
C LEU A 277 9.17 -6.12 0.40
N ALA A 278 8.84 -7.32 -0.10
CA ALA A 278 7.52 -7.89 0.02
C ALA A 278 7.29 -8.44 1.43
N MET A 279 6.25 -7.96 2.10
CA MET A 279 5.90 -8.43 3.44
C MET A 279 5.27 -9.82 3.32
N SER A 280 5.75 -10.85 4.03
CA SER A 280 5.05 -12.14 4.07
C SER A 280 3.75 -12.03 4.89
N GLU A 281 2.78 -12.91 4.65
CA GLU A 281 1.49 -12.87 5.36
C GLU A 281 1.67 -13.10 6.87
N GLN A 282 2.50 -14.08 7.25
CA GLN A 282 2.82 -14.36 8.65
C GLN A 282 3.48 -13.16 9.34
N ARG A 283 4.49 -12.54 8.69
CA ARG A 283 5.19 -11.36 9.23
C ARG A 283 4.25 -10.16 9.33
N PHE A 284 3.38 -9.98 8.34
CA PHE A 284 2.38 -8.93 8.34
C PHE A 284 1.34 -9.12 9.47
N GLY A 285 0.93 -10.36 9.74
CA GLY A 285 0.06 -10.68 10.88
C GLY A 285 0.72 -10.35 12.23
N LEU A 286 2.01 -10.69 12.41
CA LEU A 286 2.77 -10.31 13.61
C LEU A 286 2.92 -8.78 13.72
N PHE A 287 3.20 -8.11 12.60
CA PHE A 287 3.25 -6.65 12.53
C PHE A 287 1.95 -6.01 12.98
N ILE A 288 0.79 -6.48 12.49
CA ILE A 288 -0.51 -5.92 12.89
C ILE A 288 -0.73 -6.08 14.39
N ARG A 289 -0.41 -7.25 14.98
CA ARG A 289 -0.54 -7.48 16.42
C ARG A 289 0.32 -6.51 17.23
N LEU A 290 1.57 -6.32 16.80
CA LEU A 290 2.47 -5.36 17.42
C LEU A 290 1.92 -3.93 17.30
N LEU A 291 1.48 -3.54 16.11
CA LEU A 291 0.91 -2.23 15.85
C LEU A 291 -0.32 -1.97 16.72
N HIS A 292 -1.18 -2.99 16.90
CA HIS A 292 -2.36 -2.89 17.76
C HIS A 292 -1.96 -2.70 19.22
N ARG A 293 -0.98 -3.48 19.70
CA ARG A 293 -0.50 -3.40 21.08
C ARG A 293 0.09 -2.04 21.41
N GLU A 294 0.92 -1.49 20.53
CA GLU A 294 1.68 -0.26 20.80
C GLU A 294 0.94 1.02 20.38
N GLN A 295 0.23 1.01 19.25
CA GLN A 295 -0.36 2.20 18.64
C GLN A 295 -1.87 2.11 18.44
N GLY A 296 -2.52 1.05 18.94
CA GLY A 296 -3.89 0.74 18.54
C GLY A 296 -4.92 1.78 18.92
N GLN A 297 -4.86 2.34 20.13
CA GLN A 297 -5.77 3.40 20.57
C GLN A 297 -5.61 4.67 19.73
N LEU A 298 -4.36 5.09 19.48
CA LEU A 298 -4.02 6.22 18.64
C LEU A 298 -4.58 6.05 17.22
N LEU A 299 -4.28 4.92 16.59
CA LEU A 299 -4.70 4.67 15.20
C LEU A 299 -6.20 4.51 15.07
N LYS A 300 -6.88 3.93 16.07
CA LYS A 300 -8.33 3.84 16.09
C LYS A 300 -8.98 5.22 16.15
N GLY A 301 -8.55 6.09 17.08
CA GLY A 301 -9.09 7.45 17.19
C GLY A 301 -8.85 8.30 15.94
N LEU A 302 -7.65 8.22 15.35
CA LEU A 302 -7.36 8.90 14.09
C LEU A 302 -8.18 8.35 12.92
N SER A 303 -8.32 7.03 12.83
CA SER A 303 -9.09 6.36 11.78
C SER A 303 -10.57 6.76 11.84
N GLU A 304 -11.16 6.76 13.03
CA GLU A 304 -12.53 7.22 13.26
C GLU A 304 -12.71 8.69 12.83
N ALA A 305 -11.76 9.56 13.15
CA ALA A 305 -11.82 10.97 12.79
C ALA A 305 -11.77 11.23 11.26
N VAL A 306 -11.00 10.43 10.51
CA VAL A 306 -10.85 10.62 9.05
C VAL A 306 -11.82 9.78 8.22
N ALA A 307 -12.48 8.77 8.81
CA ALA A 307 -13.36 7.85 8.10
C ALA A 307 -14.53 8.53 7.36
N PRO A 308 -15.22 9.55 7.91
CA PRO A 308 -16.27 10.26 7.18
C PRO A 308 -15.73 10.90 5.90
N ALA A 309 -14.58 11.57 5.99
CA ALA A 309 -13.95 12.23 4.85
C ALA A 309 -13.51 11.24 3.76
N LEU A 310 -12.94 10.10 4.17
CA LEU A 310 -12.57 9.05 3.25
C LEU A 310 -13.79 8.51 2.51
N THR A 311 -14.88 8.28 3.24
CA THR A 311 -16.13 7.77 2.67
C THR A 311 -16.72 8.79 1.68
N THR A 312 -16.77 10.07 2.05
CA THR A 312 -17.27 11.14 1.17
C THR A 312 -16.40 11.33 -0.08
N LEU A 313 -15.07 11.22 0.06
CA LEU A 313 -14.14 11.22 -1.08
C LEU A 313 -14.44 10.05 -2.01
N ALA A 314 -14.59 8.84 -1.46
CA ALA A 314 -14.83 7.63 -2.23
C ALA A 314 -16.20 7.64 -2.91
N THR A 315 -17.23 8.18 -2.26
CA THR A 315 -18.57 8.26 -2.84
C THR A 315 -18.77 9.46 -3.76
N PHE A 316 -17.70 10.23 -4.00
CA PHE A 316 -17.70 11.47 -4.78
C PHE A 316 -18.64 12.56 -4.23
N GLY A 317 -19.01 12.50 -2.95
CA GLY A 317 -19.90 13.44 -2.29
C GLY A 317 -19.22 14.70 -1.72
N LEU A 318 -18.01 15.05 -2.17
CA LEU A 318 -17.27 16.19 -1.62
C LEU A 318 -17.88 17.53 -2.07
N GLY A 319 -18.79 18.06 -1.25
CA GLY A 319 -19.33 19.40 -1.44
C GLY A 319 -18.32 20.52 -1.14
N HIS A 320 -18.51 21.68 -1.76
CA HIS A 320 -17.62 22.85 -1.68
C HIS A 320 -17.39 23.37 -0.25
N GLN A 321 -18.38 23.18 0.64
CA GLN A 321 -18.34 23.68 2.02
C GLN A 321 -18.09 22.59 3.07
N ILE A 322 -18.01 21.32 2.66
CA ILE A 322 -17.83 20.22 3.61
C ILE A 322 -16.35 20.19 4.00
N LYS A 323 -16.05 20.77 5.16
CA LYS A 323 -14.78 20.60 5.87
C LYS A 323 -14.97 19.67 7.04
N PHE A 324 -14.12 18.64 7.11
CA PHE A 324 -14.10 17.71 8.22
C PHE A 324 -13.32 18.29 9.39
N ASP A 325 -13.60 17.84 10.62
CA ASP A 325 -13.03 18.46 11.82
C ASP A 325 -11.50 18.40 11.86
N PHE A 326 -10.91 17.30 11.38
CA PHE A 326 -9.45 17.19 11.30
C PHE A 326 -8.82 18.19 10.29
N GLU A 327 -9.58 18.68 9.29
CA GLU A 327 -9.10 19.70 8.34
C GLU A 327 -9.15 21.12 8.92
N LYS A 328 -9.80 21.32 10.07
CA LYS A 328 -9.85 22.60 10.78
C LYS A 328 -8.60 22.83 11.63
N VAL A 329 -7.85 21.76 11.94
CA VAL A 329 -6.57 21.85 12.62
C VAL A 329 -5.57 22.55 11.69
N ASP A 330 -4.90 23.57 12.19
CA ASP A 330 -3.86 24.27 11.44
C ASP A 330 -2.78 23.29 10.98
N LEU A 331 -2.71 23.04 9.66
CA LEU A 331 -1.79 22.08 9.06
C LEU A 331 -0.32 22.43 9.34
N VAL A 332 0.00 23.72 9.50
CA VAL A 332 1.36 24.16 9.87
C VAL A 332 1.69 23.68 11.28
N ARG A 333 0.74 23.81 12.21
CA ARG A 333 0.90 23.31 13.58
C ARG A 333 0.89 21.79 13.66
N LEU A 334 0.12 21.12 12.80
CA LEU A 334 0.06 19.66 12.74
C LEU A 334 1.43 19.06 12.39
N GLY A 335 2.21 19.75 11.54
CA GLY A 335 3.57 19.36 11.19
C GLY A 335 4.50 19.19 12.39
N ASP A 336 4.35 20.05 13.40
CA ASP A 336 5.20 20.07 14.60
C ASP A 336 4.72 19.13 15.71
N VAL A 337 3.51 18.58 15.58
CA VAL A 337 2.94 17.70 16.60
C VAL A 337 3.53 16.29 16.48
N PRO A 338 4.08 15.73 17.58
CA PRO A 338 4.51 14.34 17.59
C PRO A 338 3.35 13.39 17.32
N LYS A 339 3.61 12.34 16.54
CA LYS A 339 2.64 11.30 16.19
C LYS A 339 1.72 10.87 17.35
N ALA A 340 2.31 10.59 18.50
CA ALA A 340 1.60 10.09 19.68
C ALA A 340 0.59 11.09 20.29
N ALA A 341 0.74 12.39 20.01
CA ALA A 341 -0.14 13.44 20.51
C ALA A 341 -1.25 13.81 19.51
N LEU A 342 -1.24 13.25 18.30
CA LEU A 342 -2.18 13.65 17.23
C LEU A 342 -3.63 13.30 17.54
N ALA A 343 -3.90 12.13 18.14
CA ALA A 343 -5.29 11.75 18.49
C ALA A 343 -5.94 12.77 19.43
N VAL A 344 -5.20 13.32 20.40
CA VAL A 344 -5.75 14.30 21.34
C VAL A 344 -6.17 15.59 20.63
N LEU A 345 -5.36 16.05 19.66
CA LEU A 345 -5.65 17.29 18.93
C LEU A 345 -6.76 17.15 17.88
N ILE A 346 -6.97 15.93 17.36
CA ILE A 346 -7.91 15.68 16.26
C ILE A 346 -9.27 15.18 16.77
N VAL A 347 -9.30 14.46 17.90
CA VAL A 347 -10.52 13.88 18.48
C VAL A 347 -11.19 14.85 19.47
N SER A 348 -10.51 15.91 19.92
CA SER A 348 -11.06 16.94 20.80
C SER A 348 -10.80 18.33 20.19
N PRO A 349 -11.70 18.84 19.33
CA PRO A 349 -11.61 20.20 18.80
C PRO A 349 -11.85 21.28 19.85
#